data_AF-A0A2L1FFU9-F1
#
_entry.id   AF-A0A2L1FFU9-F1
#
_cell.length_a   1.000
_cell.length_b   1.000
_cell.length_c   1.000
_cell.angle_alpha   90.00
_cell.angle_beta   90.00
_cell.angle_gamma   90.00
#
_symmetry.space_group_name_H-M   'P 1'
#
loop_
_entity.id
_entity.type
_entity.pdbx_description
1 polymer ?
#
loop_
_entity_poly.entity_id
_entity_poly.type
_entity_poly.pdbx_seq_one_letter_code
_entity_poly.pdbx_strand_id
1 'polypeptide(L)' 'MNTNINREKVLIKALSIMKPKIKKSLISTEVNDREDLEQEIVFRIIKAVKDERIETPPSFSEYIEDFNK' A
#
# COMPACT_ATOMS: atom_id res chain seq x y z
N MET A 1 24.05 -0.85 -0.70
CA MET A 1 23.59 -1.63 0.48
C MET A 1 22.31 -2.34 0.09
N ASN A 2 22.26 -3.67 0.10
CA ASN A 2 21.03 -4.42 -0.16
C ASN A 2 20.17 -4.42 1.11
N THR A 3 19.27 -3.45 1.23
CA THR A 3 18.13 -3.57 2.14
C THR A 3 17.24 -4.67 1.59
N ASN A 4 17.38 -5.88 2.12
CA ASN A 4 16.43 -6.97 1.82
C ASN A 4 15.09 -6.57 2.46
N ILE A 5 14.30 -5.80 1.72
CA ILE A 5 12.97 -5.39 2.13
C ILE A 5 12.14 -6.66 2.23
N ASN A 6 11.74 -7.00 3.45
CA ASN A 6 10.77 -8.06 3.65
C ASN A 6 9.41 -7.54 3.14
N ARG A 7 9.12 -7.84 1.87
CA ARG A 7 7.90 -7.45 1.15
C ARG A 7 6.63 -7.89 1.89
N GLU A 8 6.72 -9.00 2.61
CA GLU A 8 5.65 -9.50 3.47
C GLU A 8 5.33 -8.51 4.60
N LYS A 9 6.34 -7.96 5.26
CA LYS A 9 6.15 -6.92 6.28
C LYS A 9 5.54 -5.64 5.70
N VAL A 10 5.97 -5.22 4.52
CA VAL A 10 5.41 -4.04 3.83
C VAL A 10 3.95 -4.27 3.48
N LEU A 11 3.62 -5.45 2.94
CA LEU A 11 2.26 -5.82 2.60
C LEU A 11 1.36 -5.88 3.85
N ILE A 12 1.80 -6.53 4.92
CA ILE A 12 1.05 -6.63 6.18
C ILE A 12 0.78 -5.22 6.74
N LYS A 13 1.77 -4.33 6.69
CA LYS A 13 1.63 -2.95 7.16
C LYS A 13 0.71 -2.12 6.27
N ALA A 14 0.79 -2.29 4.95
CA ALA A 14 -0.10 -1.62 4.00
C ALA A 14 -1.56 -2.07 4.22
N LEU A 15 -1.80 -3.38 4.33
CA LEU A 15 -3.13 -3.93 4.56
C LEU A 15 -3.70 -3.49 5.92
N SER A 16 -2.90 -3.48 6.99
CA SER A 16 -3.38 -3.06 8.32
C SER A 16 -3.78 -1.58 8.36
N ILE A 17 -3.02 -0.70 7.69
CA ILE A 17 -3.34 0.73 7.58
C ILE A 17 -4.56 0.96 6.68
N MET A 18 -4.67 0.22 5.58
CA MET A 18 -5.73 0.42 4.58
C MET A 18 -7.07 -0.18 4.99
N LYS A 19 -7.10 -1.29 5.71
CA LYS A 19 -8.34 -1.97 6.15
C LYS A 19 -9.41 -1.02 6.74
N PRO A 20 -9.12 -0.17 7.73
CA PRO A 20 -10.13 0.76 8.27
C PRO A 20 -10.58 1.82 7.26
N LYS A 21 -9.69 2.24 6.34
CA LYS A 21 -10.01 3.21 5.29
C LYS A 21 -10.92 2.60 4.22
N ILE A 22 -10.61 1.38 3.78
CA ILE A 22 -11.43 0.61 2.82
C ILE A 22 -12.84 0.43 3.39
N LYS A 23 -12.95 -0.05 4.63
CA LYS A 23 -14.24 -0.23 5.29
C LYS A 23 -15.04 1.07 5.36
N LYS A 24 -14.40 2.20 5.67
CA LYS A 24 -15.06 3.51 5.70
C LYS A 24 -15.55 3.94 4.30
N SER A 25 -14.76 3.70 3.26
CA SER A 25 -15.11 4.03 1.87
C SER A 25 -16.24 3.16 1.31
N LEU A 26 -16.38 1.91 1.76
CA LEU A 26 -17.43 0.99 1.32
C LEU A 26 -18.77 1.17 2.04
N ILE A 27 -18.83 1.96 3.11
CA ILE A 27 -20.10 2.27 3.80
C ILE A 27 -21.08 2.99 2.86
N SER A 28 -20.58 3.77 1.90
CA SER A 28 -21.40 4.50 0.93
C SER A 28 -21.70 3.71 -0.36
N THR A 29 -21.28 2.45 -0.48
CA THR A 29 -21.59 1.61 -1.64
C THR A 29 -22.75 0.66 -1.36
N GLU A 30 -23.35 0.15 -2.43
CA GLU A 30 -24.40 -0.86 -2.38
C GLU A 30 -23.94 -2.09 -1.59
N VAL A 31 -24.79 -2.59 -0.71
CA VAL A 31 -24.42 -3.67 0.24
C VAL A 31 -23.96 -4.93 -0.48
N ASN A 32 -24.61 -5.26 -1.60
CA ASN A 32 -24.30 -6.44 -2.39
C ASN A 32 -22.92 -6.37 -3.05
N ASP A 33 -22.41 -5.16 -3.30
CA ASP A 33 -21.13 -4.96 -3.99
C ASP A 33 -19.96 -4.80 -3.01
N ARG A 34 -20.24 -4.62 -1.70
CA ARG A 34 -19.20 -4.30 -0.70
C ARG A 34 -18.13 -5.38 -0.59
N GLU A 35 -18.53 -6.64 -0.60
CA GLU A 35 -17.59 -7.75 -0.45
C GLU A 35 -16.67 -7.86 -1.67
N ASP A 36 -17.24 -7.83 -2.87
CA ASP A 36 -16.48 -7.89 -4.12
C ASP A 36 -15.54 -6.69 -4.27
N LEU A 37 -16.02 -5.48 -3.93
CA LEU A 37 -15.20 -4.28 -3.94
C LEU A 37 -14.07 -4.33 -2.89
N GLU A 38 -14.33 -4.86 -1.70
CA GLU A 38 -13.30 -5.06 -0.68
C GLU A 38 -12.20 -5.99 -1.19
N GLN A 39 -12.57 -7.12 -1.78
CA GLN A 39 -11.63 -8.10 -2.34
C GLN A 39 -10.79 -7.49 -3.48
N GLU A 40 -11.42 -6.79 -4.42
CA GLU A 40 -10.72 -6.13 -5.54
C GLU A 40 -9.73 -5.07 -5.06
N ILE A 41 -10.11 -4.25 -4.06
CA ILE A 41 -9.19 -3.25 -3.49
C ILE A 41 -8.00 -3.91 -2.81
N VAL A 42 -8.24 -4.97 -2.02
CA VAL A 42 -7.16 -5.75 -1.37
C VAL A 42 -6.23 -6.37 -2.42
N PHE A 43 -6.79 -6.94 -3.49
CA PHE A 43 -6.01 -7.52 -4.58
C PHE A 43 -5.12 -6.48 -5.27
N ARG A 44 -5.65 -5.27 -5.53
CA ARG A 44 -4.87 -4.17 -6.10
C ARG A 44 -3.73 -3.71 -5.20
N ILE A 45 -3.92 -3.69 -3.88
CA ILE A 45 -2.85 -3.36 -2.92
C ILE A 45 -1.75 -4.42 -2.96
N ILE A 46 -2.12 -5.70 -2.94
CA ILE A 46 -1.15 -6.81 -3.05
C ILE A 46 -0.36 -6.69 -4.35
N LYS A 47 -1.05 -6.43 -5.47
CA LYS A 47 -0.42 -6.25 -6.78
C LYS A 47 0.51 -5.04 -6.81
N ALA A 48 0.11 -3.91 -6.26
CA ALA A 48 0.95 -2.71 -6.21
C ALA A 48 2.24 -2.91 -5.39
N VAL A 49 2.16 -3.65 -4.27
CA VAL A 49 3.34 -4.01 -3.46
C VAL A 49 4.24 -5.01 -4.18
N LYS A 50 3.64 -5.99 -4.90
CA LYS A 50 4.39 -7.00 -5.66
C LYS A 50 5.04 -6.46 -6.93
N ASP A 51 4.38 -5.55 -7.64
CA ASP A 51 4.82 -4.99 -8.92
C ASP A 51 5.76 -3.77 -8.73
N GLU A 52 6.23 -3.51 -7.50
CA GLU A 52 7.17 -2.41 -7.15
C GLU A 52 6.68 -1.00 -7.54
N ARG A 53 5.38 -0.82 -7.82
CA ARG A 53 4.77 0.50 -8.08
C ARG A 53 4.71 1.40 -6.85
N ILE A 54 4.88 0.80 -5.67
CA ILE A 54 5.10 1.54 -4.43
C ILE A 54 6.62 1.64 -4.28
N GLU A 55 7.19 2.65 -4.94
CA GLU A 55 8.59 3.01 -4.70
C GLU A 55 8.73 3.43 -3.24
N THR A 56 9.82 2.98 -2.61
CA THR A 56 10.19 3.47 -1.28
C THR A 56 10.31 4.99 -1.36
N PRO A 57 9.55 5.76 -0.55
CA PRO A 57 9.86 7.17 -0.42
C PRO A 57 11.33 7.29 0.01
N PRO A 58 12.10 8.20 -0.61
CA PRO A 58 13.51 8.34 -0.30
C PRO A 58 13.66 8.52 1.21
N SER A 59 14.62 7.82 1.79
CA SER A 59 15.01 8.08 3.17
C SER A 59 15.37 9.57 3.32
N PHE A 60 15.27 10.10 4.53
CA PHE A 60 15.59 11.50 4.78
C PHE A 60 17.01 11.87 4.27
N SER A 61 17.96 10.94 4.34
CA SER A 61 19.31 11.11 3.79
C SER A 61 19.33 11.15 2.26
N GLU A 62 18.65 10.23 1.57
CA GLU A 62 18.54 10.22 0.11
C GLU A 62 17.83 11.49 -0.41
N TYR A 63 16.81 11.96 0.31
CA TYR A 63 16.12 13.21 0.00
C TYR A 63 17.05 14.43 0.08
N ILE A 64 17.91 14.50 1.10
CA ILE A 64 18.87 15.61 1.27
C ILE A 64 19.97 15.57 0.21
N GLU A 65 20.40 14.38 -0.24
CA GLU A 65 21.34 14.25 -1.36
C GLU A 65 20.75 14.74 -2.68
N ASP A 66 19.50 14.37 -2.99
CA ASP A 66 18.82 14.82 -4.21
C ASP A 66 18.48 16.32 -4.17
N PHE A 67 18.13 16.87 -2.99
CA PHE A 67 17.80 18.29 -2.84
C PHE A 67 19.01 19.22 -3.00
N ASN A 68 20.21 18.75 -2.63
CA ASN A 68 21.44 19.53 -2.71
C ASN A 68 22.19 19.38 -4.04
N LYS A 69 21.57 18.72 -5.03
CA LYS A 69 22.10 18.51 -6.37
C LYS A 69 21.62 19.59 -7.34
#